data_AF-A0A3N5IQV2-F1
#
_entry.id   AF-A0A3N5IQV2-F1
#
_cell.length_a   1.000
_cell.length_b   1.000
_cell.length_c   1.000
_cell.angle_alpha   90.00
_cell.angle_beta   90.00
_cell.angle_gamma   90.00
#
_symmetry.space_group_name_H-M   'P 1'
#
loop_
_entity.id
_entity.type
_entity.pdbx_description
1 polymer ?
#
loop_
_entity_poly.entity_id
_entity_poly.type
_entity_poly.pdbx_seq_one_letter_code
_entity_poly.pdbx_strand_id
1 'polypeptide(L)'
;LENKEDLGTIPFIRRLDKKVTLCQLITLARSFDWTVGAEGDDFLAATCPSILGLTEVPEINRDGTFRSIVWVKTREDAQRYEAAIPRLPLGKYQAVVLAPLVYKPFEPDIVLIYANPAQMILLINALQFEQYEVMQFYCVGESSCSDAIARCYLTGKPSLTIPCYGERRYGHAQDEDLVMALPPEDMEKALRGLETLYRRGIRYPISYAGAEQDLTRAFPGSYTSLGQLAAIRGRDNRFLLGVTGGIATGKTTVVNLLRAKGAAVIDFDLLARTVVEPDKPAWKDIVAYFGEQVLQEDRGLDRKKLSEIVFQDLEKRKKLEGFTHPRIHGEFIQELNEIVSGNPQAIVLVDIPLLIELNLQYLFHKLLLVYVPKEQEIQRLMERDGISREEAGDRLKAQLPIEEKVGYADFVIHNEGSLEETGKQVDALWEKLKQLQAEKAKLA
;
A
#
# COMPACT_ATOMS: atom_id res chain seq x y z
N LEU A 1 21.84 15.63 16.42
CA LEU A 1 21.88 17.07 16.81
C LEU A 1 23.23 17.66 16.45
N GLU A 2 23.25 18.78 15.75
CA GLU A 2 24.49 19.47 15.33
C GLU A 2 25.19 20.10 16.53
N ASN A 3 24.44 20.69 17.47
CA ASN A 3 24.97 21.20 18.73
C ASN A 3 24.49 20.34 19.90
N LYS A 4 25.41 19.98 20.81
CA LYS A 4 25.05 19.21 22.01
C LYS A 4 24.14 19.97 22.98
N GLU A 5 24.21 21.30 22.98
CA GLU A 5 23.41 22.17 23.86
C GLU A 5 21.90 22.02 23.57
N ASP A 6 21.55 21.69 22.33
CA ASP A 6 20.16 21.47 21.89
C ASP A 6 19.50 20.30 22.62
N LEU A 7 20.28 19.38 23.22
CA LEU A 7 19.73 18.30 24.05
C LEU A 7 18.85 18.87 25.17
N GLY A 8 19.25 19.99 25.79
CA GLY A 8 18.50 20.62 26.87
C GLY A 8 17.14 21.19 26.44
N THR A 9 16.91 21.34 25.13
CA THR A 9 15.66 21.88 24.57
C THR A 9 14.65 20.78 24.25
N ILE A 10 15.07 19.51 24.21
CA ILE A 10 14.20 18.39 23.85
C ILE A 10 13.22 18.09 25.00
N PRO A 11 11.89 18.08 24.75
CA PRO A 11 10.90 17.77 25.76
C PRO A 11 11.12 16.42 26.44
N PHE A 12 11.05 16.41 27.78
CA PHE A 12 11.12 15.21 28.62
C PHE A 12 12.40 14.36 28.45
N ILE A 13 13.47 14.96 27.94
CA ILE A 13 14.74 14.26 27.74
C ILE A 13 15.32 13.76 29.07
N ARG A 14 15.81 12.53 29.05
CA ARG A 14 16.56 11.91 30.14
C ARG A 14 18.02 11.73 29.71
N ARG A 15 18.94 12.25 30.53
CA ARG A 15 20.36 11.91 30.49
C ARG A 15 20.63 10.84 31.54
N LEU A 16 21.44 9.84 31.18
CA LEU A 16 21.75 8.73 32.08
C LEU A 16 23.01 9.06 32.88
N ASP A 17 23.02 8.67 34.14
CA ASP A 17 24.12 8.87 35.10
C ASP A 17 25.28 7.89 34.92
N LYS A 18 25.13 6.93 34.00
CA LYS A 18 26.10 5.88 33.69
C LYS A 18 26.41 5.84 32.20
N LYS A 19 27.59 5.31 31.86
CA LYS A 19 27.94 5.06 30.47
C LYS A 19 27.02 3.99 29.86
N VAL A 20 26.66 4.16 28.59
CA VAL A 20 25.68 3.30 27.91
C VAL A 20 26.15 2.83 26.54
N THR A 21 25.49 1.79 26.02
CA THR A 21 25.59 1.42 24.61
C THR A 21 24.46 2.06 23.81
N LEU A 22 24.63 2.20 22.49
CA LEU A 22 23.56 2.66 21.61
C LEU A 22 22.33 1.73 21.69
N CYS A 23 22.55 0.42 21.78
CA CYS A 23 21.48 -0.57 21.91
C CYS A 23 20.62 -0.32 23.16
N GLN A 24 21.22 0.05 24.29
CA GLN A 24 20.47 0.39 25.51
C GLN A 24 19.59 1.63 25.31
N LEU A 25 20.12 2.68 24.65
CA LEU A 25 19.34 3.88 24.39
C LEU A 25 18.13 3.60 23.49
N ILE A 26 18.31 2.80 22.44
CA ILE A 26 17.21 2.37 21.55
C ILE A 26 16.12 1.66 22.36
N THR A 27 16.49 0.77 23.27
CA THR A 27 15.53 0.01 24.08
C THR A 27 14.82 0.87 25.11
N LEU A 28 15.50 1.83 25.72
CA LEU A 28 14.86 2.80 26.61
C LEU A 28 13.79 3.60 25.87
N ALA A 29 14.06 4.01 24.63
CA ALA A 29 13.05 4.64 23.80
C ALA A 29 11.91 3.66 23.43
N ARG A 30 12.23 2.49 22.87
CA ARG A 30 11.25 1.55 22.31
C ARG A 30 10.37 0.86 23.36
N SER A 31 10.91 0.52 24.53
CA SER A 31 10.26 -0.36 25.50
C SER A 31 9.85 0.33 26.80
N PHE A 32 10.42 1.49 27.09
CA PHE A 32 10.09 2.26 28.29
C PHE A 32 9.44 3.61 27.97
N ASP A 33 9.26 3.94 26.70
CA ASP A 33 8.70 5.20 26.23
C ASP A 33 9.51 6.43 26.68
N TRP A 34 10.84 6.29 26.75
CA TRP A 34 11.71 7.37 27.20
C TRP A 34 12.30 8.17 26.03
N THR A 35 12.20 9.49 26.11
CA THR A 35 13.10 10.37 25.39
C THR A 35 14.47 10.33 26.08
N VAL A 36 15.50 9.86 25.37
CA VAL A 36 16.87 9.75 25.89
C VAL A 36 17.85 10.41 24.92
N GLY A 37 18.91 11.01 25.45
CA GLY A 37 19.97 11.59 24.63
C GLY A 37 21.35 11.30 25.17
N ALA A 38 22.33 11.32 24.27
CA ALA A 38 23.72 11.03 24.57
C ALA A 38 24.68 11.83 23.69
N GLU A 39 25.77 12.28 24.28
CA GLU A 39 26.96 12.81 23.61
C GLU A 39 28.03 11.72 23.48
N GLY A 40 29.10 11.98 22.73
CA GLY A 40 30.18 11.02 22.50
C GLY A 40 30.74 10.41 23.80
N ASP A 41 30.91 11.23 24.84
CA ASP A 41 31.43 10.76 26.13
C ASP A 41 30.45 9.89 26.89
N ASP A 42 29.13 9.97 26.67
CA ASP A 42 28.17 9.14 27.43
C ASP A 42 28.24 7.65 27.08
N PHE A 43 28.94 7.29 26.00
CA PHE A 43 29.05 5.91 25.56
C PHE A 43 30.13 5.13 26.32
N LEU A 44 29.88 3.84 26.52
CA LEU A 44 30.80 2.93 27.21
C LEU A 44 32.13 2.75 26.47
N ALA A 45 32.10 2.76 25.14
CA ALA A 45 33.26 2.63 24.28
C ALA A 45 33.06 3.48 23.02
N ALA A 46 34.15 3.99 22.46
CA ALA A 46 34.13 4.86 21.29
C ALA A 46 33.59 4.19 20.00
N THR A 47 33.36 2.87 20.01
CA THR A 47 32.81 2.12 18.87
C THR A 47 31.40 2.61 18.49
N CYS A 48 30.47 2.71 19.45
CA CYS A 48 29.11 3.23 19.19
C CYS A 48 29.10 4.68 18.66
N PRO A 49 29.74 5.66 19.33
CA PRO A 49 29.75 7.04 18.85
C PRO A 49 30.50 7.19 17.51
N SER A 50 31.47 6.30 17.20
CA SER A 50 32.11 6.31 15.87
C SER A 50 31.17 5.92 14.74
N ILE A 51 30.19 5.05 14.98
CA ILE A 51 29.15 4.70 13.99
C ILE A 51 28.26 5.91 13.72
N LEU A 52 27.95 6.68 14.76
CA LEU A 52 27.11 7.87 14.72
C LEU A 52 27.86 9.14 14.26
N GLY A 53 29.15 9.04 13.92
CA GLY A 53 29.94 10.19 13.48
C GLY A 53 30.29 11.19 14.60
N LEU A 54 30.12 10.81 15.87
CA LEU A 54 30.38 11.66 17.03
C LEU A 54 31.87 11.66 17.44
N THR A 55 32.64 10.67 17.00
CA THR A 55 34.08 10.56 17.27
C THR A 55 34.76 9.74 16.18
N GLU A 56 36.08 9.89 16.04
CA GLU A 56 36.85 9.06 15.10
C GLU A 56 36.80 7.57 15.48
N VAL A 57 37.04 6.71 14.49
CA VAL A 57 37.24 5.29 14.74
C VAL A 57 38.52 5.12 15.59
N PRO A 58 38.46 4.46 16.75
CA PRO A 58 39.65 4.25 17.59
C PRO A 58 40.76 3.49 16.85
N GLU A 59 42.02 3.79 17.16
CA GLU A 59 43.15 3.12 16.49
C GLU A 59 43.14 1.60 16.71
N ILE A 60 42.74 1.14 17.90
CA ILE A 60 42.59 -0.28 18.22
C ILE A 60 41.52 -0.99 17.37
N ASN A 61 40.58 -0.25 16.79
CA ASN A 61 39.62 -0.76 15.83
C ASN A 61 40.22 -0.75 14.42
N ARG A 62 40.86 0.36 14.03
CA ARG A 62 41.49 0.55 12.70
C ARG A 62 42.63 -0.42 12.43
N ASP A 63 43.44 -0.73 13.43
CA ASP A 63 44.60 -1.63 13.32
C ASP A 63 44.21 -3.12 13.41
N GLY A 64 42.91 -3.40 13.53
CA GLY A 64 42.32 -4.74 13.60
C GLY A 64 42.42 -5.43 14.96
N THR A 65 43.05 -4.82 15.97
CA THR A 65 43.26 -5.45 17.28
C THR A 65 41.92 -5.82 17.92
N PHE A 66 40.97 -4.88 18.02
CA PHE A 66 39.69 -5.08 18.70
C PHE A 66 38.89 -6.25 18.13
N ARG A 67 38.68 -6.30 16.81
CA ARG A 67 37.85 -7.35 16.19
C ARG A 67 38.52 -8.71 16.21
N SER A 68 39.86 -8.76 16.15
CA SER A 68 40.61 -10.02 16.18
C SER A 68 40.56 -10.74 17.53
N ILE A 69 40.18 -10.06 18.61
CA ILE A 69 40.05 -10.66 19.95
C ILE A 69 38.87 -11.65 19.99
N VAL A 70 37.77 -11.33 19.29
CA VAL A 70 36.49 -12.05 19.45
C VAL A 70 35.85 -12.49 18.13
N TRP A 71 35.91 -11.64 17.10
CA TRP A 71 34.99 -11.77 15.96
C TRP A 71 35.62 -12.41 14.73
N VAL A 72 36.92 -12.25 14.54
CA VAL A 72 37.62 -12.76 13.36
C VAL A 72 39.01 -13.28 13.72
N LYS A 73 39.51 -14.21 12.92
CA LYS A 73 40.73 -14.96 13.23
C LYS A 73 42.00 -14.12 13.21
N THR A 74 42.08 -13.14 12.31
CA THR A 74 43.32 -12.37 12.06
C THR A 74 43.07 -10.87 12.16
N ARG A 75 44.14 -10.10 12.45
CA ARG A 75 44.08 -8.64 12.39
C ARG A 75 43.78 -8.11 11.00
N GLU A 76 44.20 -8.82 9.96
CA GLU A 76 43.89 -8.46 8.58
C GLU A 76 42.39 -8.62 8.28
N ASP A 77 41.79 -9.75 8.68
CA ASP A 77 40.33 -9.94 8.59
C ASP A 77 39.58 -8.89 9.41
N ALA A 78 40.15 -8.48 10.56
CA ALA A 78 39.60 -7.43 11.41
C ALA A 78 39.64 -6.04 10.75
N GLN A 79 40.70 -5.72 10.01
CA GLN A 79 40.77 -4.50 9.23
C GLN A 79 39.73 -4.51 8.10
N ARG A 80 39.60 -5.63 7.38
CA ARG A 80 38.56 -5.80 6.34
C ARG A 80 37.16 -5.67 6.94
N TYR A 81 36.94 -6.27 8.11
CA TYR A 81 35.70 -6.12 8.88
C TYR A 81 35.41 -4.63 9.15
N GLU A 82 36.35 -3.93 9.80
CA GLU A 82 36.11 -2.56 10.29
C GLU A 82 35.92 -1.56 9.14
N ALA A 83 36.57 -1.81 8.00
CA ALA A 83 36.42 -1.05 6.76
C ALA A 83 35.06 -1.25 6.07
N ALA A 84 34.39 -2.39 6.29
CA ALA A 84 33.08 -2.69 5.71
C ALA A 84 31.90 -2.01 6.45
N ILE A 85 32.14 -1.48 7.65
CA ILE A 85 31.12 -0.84 8.49
C ILE A 85 30.86 0.60 7.99
N PRO A 86 29.66 0.93 7.47
CA PRO A 86 29.31 2.31 7.15
C PRO A 86 29.19 3.17 8.42
N ARG A 87 29.54 4.44 8.33
CA ARG A 87 29.49 5.38 9.47
C ARG A 87 28.93 6.71 9.02
N LEU A 88 28.26 7.42 9.92
CA LEU A 88 27.82 8.78 9.67
C LEU A 88 29.05 9.70 9.51
N PRO A 89 28.94 10.78 8.70
CA PRO A 89 30.03 11.73 8.53
C PRO A 89 30.47 12.37 9.84
N LEU A 90 31.78 12.48 10.04
CA LEU A 90 32.36 13.17 11.19
C LEU A 90 32.08 14.68 11.13
N GLY A 91 31.99 15.30 12.30
CA GLY A 91 31.93 16.76 12.44
C GLY A 91 30.56 17.39 12.15
N LYS A 92 29.57 16.62 11.68
CA LYS A 92 28.20 17.10 11.49
C LYS A 92 27.39 17.12 12.78
N TYR A 93 27.50 16.08 13.61
CA TYR A 93 26.68 15.90 14.80
C TYR A 93 27.54 15.82 16.06
N GLN A 94 27.03 16.40 17.15
CA GLN A 94 27.67 16.36 18.48
C GLN A 94 26.90 15.48 19.48
N ALA A 95 25.63 15.17 19.19
CA ALA A 95 24.81 14.33 20.05
C ALA A 95 23.72 13.57 19.28
N VAL A 96 23.25 12.50 19.90
CA VAL A 96 22.11 11.70 19.44
C VAL A 96 20.96 11.80 20.44
N VAL A 97 19.73 11.78 19.93
CA VAL A 97 18.51 11.72 20.73
C VAL A 97 17.59 10.65 20.14
N LEU A 98 16.94 9.88 21.00
CA LEU A 98 16.00 8.84 20.62
C LEU A 98 14.73 9.01 21.44
N ALA A 99 13.57 8.84 20.81
CA ALA A 99 12.29 8.93 21.49
C ALA A 99 11.19 8.15 20.75
N PRO A 100 10.08 7.83 21.44
CA PRO A 100 8.91 7.25 20.80
C PRO A 100 8.24 8.25 19.86
N LEU A 101 7.98 7.82 18.63
CA LEU A 101 7.40 8.67 17.58
C LEU A 101 6.02 9.23 17.96
N VAL A 102 5.25 8.50 18.78
CA VAL A 102 3.88 8.89 19.19
C VAL A 102 3.83 10.22 19.95
N TYR A 103 4.91 10.61 20.65
CA TYR A 103 4.96 11.84 21.44
C TYR A 103 5.48 13.05 20.67
N LYS A 104 5.99 12.85 19.44
CA LYS A 104 6.54 13.90 18.56
C LYS A 104 7.45 14.92 19.28
N PRO A 105 8.49 14.48 20.02
CA PRO A 105 9.33 15.40 20.79
C PRO A 105 10.28 16.23 19.90
N PHE A 106 10.53 15.78 18.67
CA PHE A 106 11.32 16.46 17.64
C PHE A 106 11.03 15.84 16.27
N GLU A 107 11.46 16.49 15.19
CA GLU A 107 11.49 15.92 13.84
C GLU A 107 12.68 14.96 13.71
N PRO A 108 12.46 13.66 13.51
CA PRO A 108 13.55 12.67 13.50
C PRO A 108 14.35 12.72 12.20
N ASP A 109 15.66 12.45 12.27
CA ASP A 109 16.47 12.20 11.07
C ASP A 109 16.18 10.80 10.46
N ILE A 110 15.82 9.83 11.30
CA ILE A 110 15.61 8.41 10.96
C ILE A 110 14.54 7.82 11.88
N VAL A 111 13.70 6.93 11.37
CA VAL A 111 12.77 6.12 12.17
C VAL A 111 13.28 4.68 12.25
N LEU A 112 13.33 4.11 13.46
CA LEU A 112 13.67 2.71 13.68
C LEU A 112 12.41 1.91 14.01
N ILE A 113 12.19 0.83 13.26
CA ILE A 113 11.10 -0.12 13.49
C ILE A 113 11.72 -1.48 13.82
N TYR A 114 11.33 -2.03 14.96
CA TYR A 114 11.62 -3.41 15.31
C TYR A 114 10.34 -4.23 15.21
N ALA A 115 10.43 -5.38 14.56
CA ALA A 115 9.27 -6.23 14.32
C ALA A 115 9.73 -7.66 14.00
N ASN A 116 8.83 -8.63 14.14
CA ASN A 116 9.13 -10.00 13.73
C ASN A 116 9.13 -10.15 12.19
N PRO A 117 9.59 -11.28 11.63
CA PRO A 117 9.69 -11.44 10.18
C PRO A 117 8.34 -11.34 9.45
N ALA A 118 7.25 -11.76 10.10
CA ALA A 118 5.90 -11.68 9.56
C ALA A 118 5.39 -10.23 9.47
N GLN A 119 5.76 -9.37 10.41
CA GLN A 119 5.47 -7.95 10.35
C GLN A 119 6.39 -7.24 9.34
N MET A 120 7.67 -7.60 9.29
CA MET A 120 8.62 -7.00 8.35
C MET A 120 8.26 -7.27 6.89
N ILE A 121 7.80 -8.47 6.55
CA ILE A 121 7.41 -8.75 5.15
C ILE A 121 6.20 -7.90 4.72
N LEU A 122 5.30 -7.55 5.65
CA LEU A 122 4.19 -6.63 5.35
C LEU A 122 4.68 -5.20 5.15
N LEU A 123 5.61 -4.75 5.99
CA LEU A 123 6.23 -3.42 5.85
C LEU A 123 7.04 -3.29 4.56
N ILE A 124 7.80 -4.33 4.18
CA ILE A 124 8.54 -4.38 2.90
C ILE A 124 7.57 -4.28 1.73
N ASN A 125 6.51 -5.11 1.71
CA ASN A 125 5.51 -5.06 0.65
C ASN A 125 4.80 -3.69 0.60
N ALA A 126 4.57 -3.07 1.75
CA ALA A 126 3.95 -1.74 1.82
C ALA A 126 4.84 -0.66 1.20
N LEU A 127 6.13 -0.66 1.54
CA LEU A 127 7.11 0.27 0.97
C LEU A 127 7.36 0.01 -0.52
N GLN A 128 7.20 -1.22 -0.99
CA GLN A 128 7.34 -1.60 -2.40
C GLN A 128 6.05 -1.44 -3.22
N PHE A 129 4.91 -1.16 -2.56
CA PHE A 129 3.61 -1.05 -3.20
C PHE A 129 3.58 0.08 -4.25
N GLU A 130 4.17 1.22 -3.91
CA GLU A 130 4.41 2.35 -4.81
C GLU A 130 5.90 2.39 -5.17
N GLN A 131 6.23 2.65 -6.44
CA GLN A 131 7.62 2.75 -6.92
C GLN A 131 8.46 1.52 -6.55
N TYR A 132 8.03 0.35 -7.01
CA TYR A 132 8.65 -0.93 -6.69
C TYR A 132 10.16 -0.92 -6.95
N GLU A 133 10.94 -1.28 -5.93
CA GLU A 133 12.37 -1.52 -6.01
C GLU A 133 12.74 -2.73 -5.13
N VAL A 134 13.68 -3.55 -5.58
CA VAL A 134 14.23 -4.63 -4.76
C VAL A 134 15.06 -4.03 -3.62
N MET A 135 14.70 -4.32 -2.37
CA MET A 135 15.47 -3.90 -1.21
C MET A 135 16.72 -4.78 -1.03
N GLN A 136 17.86 -4.15 -0.75
CA GLN A 136 19.11 -4.83 -0.45
C GLN A 136 19.33 -4.91 1.06
N PHE A 137 19.57 -6.12 1.56
CA PHE A 137 19.83 -6.38 2.97
C PHE A 137 21.33 -6.57 3.21
N TYR A 138 21.83 -5.94 4.27
CA TYR A 138 23.23 -6.03 4.67
C TYR A 138 23.35 -6.66 6.06
N CYS A 139 24.39 -7.47 6.25
CA CYS A 139 24.70 -8.08 7.53
C CYS A 139 26.22 -8.23 7.68
N VAL A 140 26.81 -7.38 8.51
CA VAL A 140 28.22 -7.48 8.92
C VAL A 140 28.40 -8.40 10.15
N GLY A 141 27.34 -9.06 10.63
CA GLY A 141 27.35 -10.00 11.77
C GLY A 141 27.40 -9.34 13.15
N GLU A 142 28.18 -8.27 13.32
CA GLU A 142 28.20 -7.39 14.50
C GLU A 142 28.33 -5.91 14.06
N SER A 143 27.71 -4.97 14.78
CA SER A 143 27.43 -3.59 14.33
C SER A 143 26.20 -3.45 13.41
N SER A 144 25.13 -4.19 13.68
CA SER A 144 23.83 -4.04 13.00
C SER A 144 23.27 -2.61 13.06
N CYS A 145 23.57 -1.83 14.11
CA CYS A 145 23.20 -0.42 14.16
C CYS A 145 23.80 0.40 13.01
N SER A 146 24.98 0.03 12.50
CA SER A 146 25.56 0.63 11.30
C SER A 146 24.82 0.19 10.03
N ASP A 147 24.52 -1.12 9.90
CA ASP A 147 23.76 -1.63 8.76
C ASP A 147 22.35 -1.05 8.66
N ALA A 148 21.68 -0.76 9.79
CA ALA A 148 20.40 -0.06 9.79
C ALA A 148 20.59 1.47 9.65
N ILE A 149 21.15 2.12 10.66
CA ILE A 149 21.14 3.59 10.80
C ILE A 149 22.05 4.24 9.76
N ALA A 150 23.32 3.81 9.68
CA ALA A 150 24.29 4.49 8.82
C ALA A 150 23.99 4.28 7.34
N ARG A 151 23.53 3.08 6.93
CA ARG A 151 23.13 2.86 5.53
C ARG A 151 21.88 3.64 5.16
N CYS A 152 20.85 3.64 6.02
CA CYS A 152 19.65 4.43 5.79
C CYS A 152 20.00 5.91 5.60
N TYR A 153 20.82 6.45 6.51
CA TYR A 153 21.31 7.82 6.44
C TYR A 153 22.06 8.13 5.14
N LEU A 154 23.02 7.29 4.77
CA LEU A 154 23.92 7.54 3.64
C LEU A 154 23.23 7.34 2.28
N THR A 155 22.25 6.46 2.20
CA THR A 155 21.58 6.12 0.93
C THR A 155 20.24 6.83 0.74
N GLY A 156 19.63 7.35 1.82
CA GLY A 156 18.27 7.86 1.78
C GLY A 156 17.23 6.78 1.47
N LYS A 157 17.54 5.50 1.77
CA LYS A 157 16.67 4.35 1.49
C LYS A 157 16.43 3.50 2.75
N PRO A 158 15.28 2.81 2.84
CA PRO A 158 15.03 1.82 3.87
C PRO A 158 16.18 0.81 4.00
N SER A 159 16.59 0.50 5.23
CA SER A 159 17.64 -0.49 5.48
C SER A 159 17.26 -1.43 6.60
N LEU A 160 17.20 -2.74 6.30
CA LEU A 160 16.84 -3.79 7.25
C LEU A 160 18.04 -4.69 7.50
N THR A 161 18.18 -5.11 8.76
CA THR A 161 19.22 -6.05 9.18
C THR A 161 18.73 -6.95 10.31
N ILE A 162 19.55 -7.94 10.64
CA ILE A 162 19.35 -8.83 11.78
C ILE A 162 20.07 -8.21 12.98
N PRO A 163 19.39 -7.97 14.12
CA PRO A 163 20.02 -7.42 15.31
C PRO A 163 21.17 -8.32 15.77
N CYS A 164 22.32 -7.70 16.03
CA CYS A 164 23.53 -8.43 16.36
C CYS A 164 23.60 -8.85 17.84
N TYR A 165 24.72 -9.46 18.23
CA TYR A 165 24.90 -9.96 19.60
C TYR A 165 24.78 -8.83 20.64
N GLY A 166 25.37 -7.66 20.37
CA GLY A 166 25.27 -6.49 21.23
C GLY A 166 23.83 -6.01 21.42
N GLU A 167 23.01 -6.00 20.36
CA GLU A 167 21.60 -5.62 20.45
C GLU A 167 20.79 -6.59 21.31
N ARG A 168 21.07 -7.89 21.24
CA ARG A 168 20.42 -8.90 22.08
C ARG A 168 20.86 -8.79 23.53
N ARG A 169 22.17 -8.79 23.76
CA ARG A 169 22.75 -8.83 25.11
C ARG A 169 22.50 -7.55 25.91
N TYR A 170 22.58 -6.38 25.27
CA TYR A 170 22.51 -5.09 25.96
C TYR A 170 21.23 -4.33 25.66
N GLY A 171 20.67 -4.49 24.47
CA GLY A 171 19.42 -3.86 24.05
C GLY A 171 18.19 -4.76 24.23
N HIS A 172 18.33 -6.03 24.62
CA HIS A 172 17.18 -6.91 24.80
C HIS A 172 16.31 -7.05 23.52
N ALA A 173 16.94 -6.96 22.33
CA ALA A 173 16.28 -7.35 21.09
C ALA A 173 15.93 -8.84 21.17
N GLN A 174 14.69 -9.20 20.80
CA GLN A 174 14.20 -10.58 20.86
C GLN A 174 14.78 -11.43 19.73
N ASP A 175 14.74 -12.76 19.86
CA ASP A 175 15.32 -13.69 18.88
C ASP A 175 14.70 -13.53 17.49
N GLU A 176 13.41 -13.22 17.45
CA GLU A 176 12.63 -12.96 16.24
C GLU A 176 12.65 -11.48 15.79
N ASP A 177 13.23 -10.57 16.57
CA ASP A 177 13.32 -9.17 16.16
C ASP A 177 14.20 -9.05 14.91
N LEU A 178 13.68 -8.35 13.92
CA LEU A 178 14.42 -7.67 12.86
C LEU A 178 14.34 -6.16 13.11
N VAL A 179 15.30 -5.40 12.57
CA VAL A 179 15.30 -3.93 12.66
C VAL A 179 15.39 -3.30 11.28
N MET A 180 14.46 -2.38 11.00
CA MET A 180 14.44 -1.54 9.80
C MET A 180 14.63 -0.08 10.20
N ALA A 181 15.60 0.59 9.59
CA ALA A 181 15.69 2.04 9.56
C ALA A 181 14.98 2.58 8.32
N LEU A 182 14.18 3.63 8.50
CA LEU A 182 13.45 4.32 7.44
C LEU A 182 13.80 5.81 7.41
N PRO A 183 13.92 6.41 6.21
CA PRO A 183 13.78 7.85 6.05
C PRO A 183 12.41 8.31 6.59
N PRO A 184 12.32 9.42 7.34
CA PRO A 184 11.05 9.91 7.88
C PRO A 184 9.96 10.10 6.80
N GLU A 185 10.35 10.54 5.60
CA GLU A 185 9.47 10.74 4.45
C GLU A 185 8.81 9.44 3.94
N ASP A 186 9.43 8.29 4.17
CA ASP A 186 8.89 6.98 3.77
C ASP A 186 7.80 6.47 4.73
N MET A 187 7.60 7.11 5.89
CA MET A 187 6.59 6.68 6.85
C MET A 187 5.17 6.79 6.30
N GLU A 188 4.85 7.86 5.56
CA GLU A 188 3.53 7.99 4.94
C GLU A 188 3.32 6.92 3.87
N LYS A 189 4.36 6.64 3.07
CA LYS A 189 4.35 5.59 2.05
C LYS A 189 4.12 4.22 2.69
N ALA A 190 4.83 3.92 3.78
CA ALA A 190 4.65 2.68 4.55
C ALA A 190 3.21 2.54 5.08
N LEU A 191 2.64 3.61 5.65
CA LEU A 191 1.27 3.58 6.19
C LEU A 191 0.22 3.35 5.10
N ARG A 192 0.28 4.10 3.99
CA ARG A 192 -0.63 3.91 2.84
C ARG A 192 -0.50 2.50 2.25
N GLY A 193 0.72 2.00 2.12
CA GLY A 193 0.99 0.65 1.64
C GLY A 193 0.40 -0.42 2.56
N LEU A 194 0.59 -0.30 3.89
CA LEU A 194 0.04 -1.23 4.87
C LEU A 194 -1.50 -1.22 4.85
N GLU A 195 -2.12 -0.05 4.78
CA GLU A 195 -3.58 0.07 4.67
C GLU A 195 -4.11 -0.57 3.38
N THR A 196 -3.41 -0.34 2.27
CA THR A 196 -3.79 -0.91 0.97
C THR A 196 -3.67 -2.44 0.96
N LEU A 197 -2.58 -2.98 1.49
CA LEU A 197 -2.39 -4.42 1.66
C LEU A 197 -3.48 -5.03 2.55
N TYR A 198 -3.82 -4.36 3.66
CA TYR A 198 -4.88 -4.79 4.55
C TYR A 198 -6.23 -4.89 3.83
N ARG A 199 -6.60 -3.85 3.06
CA ARG A 199 -7.82 -3.84 2.24
C ARG A 199 -7.81 -4.97 1.20
N ARG A 200 -6.65 -5.32 0.64
CA ARG A 200 -6.45 -6.44 -0.31
C ARG A 200 -6.38 -7.82 0.35
N GLY A 201 -6.54 -7.92 1.68
CA GLY A 201 -6.53 -9.19 2.41
C GLY A 201 -5.15 -9.67 2.85
N ILE A 202 -4.09 -8.92 2.58
CA ILE A 202 -2.74 -9.18 3.07
C ILE A 202 -2.59 -8.53 4.44
N ARG A 203 -2.70 -9.32 5.53
CA ARG A 203 -2.91 -8.82 6.90
C ARG A 203 -1.98 -9.48 7.91
N TYR A 204 -1.83 -8.82 9.05
CA TYR A 204 -1.23 -9.37 10.28
C TYR A 204 -2.33 -9.67 11.32
N PRO A 205 -2.25 -10.77 12.09
CA PRO A 205 -1.31 -11.88 11.93
C PRO A 205 -1.53 -12.63 10.61
N ILE A 206 -0.44 -13.14 10.01
CA ILE A 206 -0.52 -13.91 8.78
C ILE A 206 -1.24 -15.22 9.09
N SER A 207 -2.41 -15.42 8.47
CA SER A 207 -3.23 -16.62 8.69
C SER A 207 -2.63 -17.82 7.96
N TYR A 208 -2.52 -18.94 8.66
CA TYR A 208 -2.04 -20.20 8.07
C TYR A 208 -3.21 -20.96 7.45
N ALA A 209 -3.08 -21.32 6.18
CA ALA A 209 -4.03 -22.23 5.54
C ALA A 209 -3.78 -23.71 5.92
N GLY A 210 -2.55 -24.06 6.31
CA GLY A 210 -2.14 -25.44 6.60
C GLY A 210 -1.61 -26.17 5.37
N ALA A 211 -0.52 -26.92 5.52
CA ALA A 211 0.24 -27.50 4.40
C ALA A 211 -0.53 -28.56 3.60
N GLU A 212 -1.55 -29.19 4.18
CA GLU A 212 -2.34 -30.26 3.56
C GLU A 212 -3.66 -29.77 2.95
N GLN A 213 -4.00 -28.49 3.13
CA GLN A 213 -5.28 -27.96 2.66
C GLN A 213 -5.28 -27.69 1.15
N ASP A 214 -6.43 -27.89 0.52
CA ASP A 214 -6.68 -27.42 -0.84
C ASP A 214 -6.79 -25.90 -0.85
N LEU A 215 -5.71 -25.25 -1.28
CA LEU A 215 -5.61 -23.81 -1.31
C LEU A 215 -6.45 -23.15 -2.40
N THR A 216 -7.03 -23.89 -3.35
CA THR A 216 -7.83 -23.29 -4.44
C THR A 216 -8.97 -22.41 -3.94
N ARG A 217 -9.54 -22.74 -2.77
CA ARG A 217 -10.60 -21.96 -2.11
C ARG A 217 -10.09 -20.87 -1.17
N ALA A 218 -8.81 -20.92 -0.80
CA ALA A 218 -8.15 -19.98 0.12
C ALA A 218 -7.27 -18.94 -0.61
N PHE A 219 -6.93 -19.17 -1.88
CA PHE A 219 -6.21 -18.19 -2.69
C PHE A 219 -7.08 -16.94 -2.91
N PRO A 220 -6.50 -15.72 -2.81
CA PRO A 220 -7.24 -14.51 -3.10
C PRO A 220 -7.81 -14.55 -4.51
N GLY A 221 -9.02 -14.03 -4.69
CA GLY A 221 -9.74 -14.02 -5.98
C GLY A 221 -8.89 -13.52 -7.14
N SER A 222 -7.99 -12.56 -6.89
CA SER A 222 -7.03 -11.99 -7.86
C SER A 222 -6.00 -12.99 -8.42
N TYR A 223 -5.69 -14.05 -7.68
CA TYR A 223 -4.73 -15.09 -8.12
C TYR A 223 -5.46 -16.26 -8.79
N THR A 224 -6.63 -16.66 -8.27
CA THR A 224 -7.49 -17.67 -8.92
C THR A 224 -8.06 -17.17 -10.25
N SER A 225 -8.27 -15.86 -10.38
CA SER A 225 -8.78 -15.24 -11.61
C SER A 225 -7.75 -15.17 -12.73
N LEU A 226 -6.47 -15.51 -12.52
CA LEU A 226 -5.47 -15.53 -13.61
C LEU A 226 -5.87 -16.50 -14.75
N GLY A 227 -6.48 -17.65 -14.40
CA GLY A 227 -7.07 -18.57 -15.39
C GLY A 227 -8.33 -17.99 -16.07
N GLN A 228 -9.12 -17.21 -15.33
CA GLN A 228 -10.29 -16.49 -15.86
C GLN A 228 -9.88 -15.28 -16.71
N LEU A 229 -8.70 -14.73 -16.50
CA LEU A 229 -8.16 -13.56 -17.20
C LEU A 229 -8.01 -13.84 -18.70
N ALA A 230 -7.59 -15.05 -19.05
CA ALA A 230 -7.56 -15.53 -20.43
C ALA A 230 -8.97 -15.68 -21.02
N ALA A 231 -9.95 -16.13 -20.23
CA ALA A 231 -11.34 -16.24 -20.67
C ALA A 231 -11.99 -14.85 -20.88
N ILE A 232 -11.71 -13.91 -19.98
CA ILE A 232 -12.23 -12.54 -20.02
C ILE A 232 -11.59 -11.77 -21.19
N ARG A 233 -10.25 -11.76 -21.29
CA ARG A 233 -9.56 -11.05 -22.38
C ARG A 233 -9.71 -11.73 -23.74
N GLY A 234 -10.07 -13.02 -23.74
CA GLY A 234 -10.27 -13.82 -24.94
C GLY A 234 -8.97 -14.05 -25.73
N ARG A 235 -9.03 -14.97 -26.70
CA ARG A 235 -8.02 -15.11 -27.76
C ARG A 235 -8.41 -14.39 -29.05
N ASP A 236 -9.64 -13.88 -29.11
CA ASP A 236 -10.11 -13.03 -30.20
C ASP A 236 -9.57 -11.60 -30.05
N ASN A 237 -9.96 -10.76 -31.00
CA ASN A 237 -9.50 -9.38 -31.08
C ASN A 237 -10.40 -8.40 -30.29
N ARG A 238 -11.15 -8.87 -29.28
CA ARG A 238 -11.89 -7.98 -28.37
C ARG A 238 -10.92 -7.07 -27.63
N PHE A 239 -11.33 -5.84 -27.33
CA PHE A 239 -10.56 -4.91 -26.51
C PHE A 239 -11.39 -4.45 -25.32
N LEU A 240 -10.99 -4.87 -24.12
CA LEU A 240 -11.65 -4.48 -22.87
C LEU A 240 -11.00 -3.23 -22.28
N LEU A 241 -11.78 -2.16 -22.16
CA LEU A 241 -11.40 -0.92 -21.49
C LEU A 241 -12.19 -0.81 -20.18
N GLY A 242 -11.48 -0.85 -19.04
CA GLY A 242 -12.10 -0.60 -17.75
C GLY A 242 -12.31 0.90 -17.57
N VAL A 243 -13.56 1.33 -17.39
CA VAL A 243 -13.90 2.74 -17.21
C VAL A 243 -14.20 3.00 -15.74
N THR A 244 -13.49 3.96 -15.16
CA THR A 244 -13.67 4.38 -13.76
C THR A 244 -13.69 5.90 -13.66
N GLY A 245 -14.12 6.38 -12.50
CA GLY A 245 -14.26 7.79 -12.16
C GLY A 245 -14.85 7.90 -10.76
N GLY A 246 -14.59 9.01 -10.09
CA GLY A 246 -15.24 9.33 -8.84
C GLY A 246 -16.70 9.74 -9.02
N ILE A 247 -17.35 10.06 -7.91
CA ILE A 247 -18.75 10.53 -7.92
C ILE A 247 -18.83 11.86 -8.67
N ALA A 248 -19.82 11.99 -9.54
CA ALA A 248 -20.09 13.24 -10.28
C ALA A 248 -18.96 13.72 -11.21
N THR A 249 -18.00 12.86 -11.58
CA THR A 249 -16.97 13.18 -12.59
C THR A 249 -17.53 13.24 -14.02
N GLY A 250 -18.76 12.79 -14.26
CA GLY A 250 -19.38 12.75 -15.58
C GLY A 250 -19.00 11.53 -16.43
N LYS A 251 -18.61 10.43 -15.77
CA LYS A 251 -18.35 9.12 -16.38
C LYS A 251 -19.40 8.69 -17.41
N THR A 252 -20.68 8.84 -17.08
CA THR A 252 -21.80 8.50 -17.98
C THR A 252 -21.76 9.29 -19.30
N THR A 253 -21.33 10.56 -19.27
CA THR A 253 -21.19 11.38 -20.48
C THR A 253 -20.12 10.79 -21.40
N VAL A 254 -18.95 10.48 -20.87
CA VAL A 254 -17.83 9.88 -21.63
C VAL A 254 -18.20 8.51 -22.17
N VAL A 255 -18.84 7.66 -21.36
CA VAL A 255 -19.33 6.33 -21.77
C VAL A 255 -20.33 6.45 -22.93
N ASN A 256 -21.26 7.40 -22.87
CA ASN A 256 -22.23 7.60 -23.95
C ASN A 256 -21.58 8.13 -25.24
N LEU A 257 -20.61 9.02 -25.14
CA LEU A 257 -19.86 9.51 -26.30
C LEU A 257 -19.09 8.37 -26.99
N LEU A 258 -18.45 7.48 -26.23
CA LEU A 258 -17.76 6.31 -26.77
C LEU A 258 -18.76 5.26 -27.32
N ARG A 259 -19.90 5.06 -26.66
CA ARG A 259 -20.98 4.20 -27.15
C ARG A 259 -21.48 4.66 -28.52
N ALA A 260 -21.67 5.96 -28.70
CA ALA A 260 -22.07 6.55 -29.99
C ALA A 260 -21.06 6.29 -31.12
N LYS A 261 -19.80 5.98 -30.79
CA LYS A 261 -18.75 5.60 -31.75
C LYS A 261 -18.69 4.11 -32.07
N GLY A 262 -19.52 3.30 -31.42
CA GLY A 262 -19.62 1.85 -31.64
C GLY A 262 -19.02 0.99 -30.53
N ALA A 263 -18.65 1.59 -29.38
CA ALA A 263 -18.22 0.79 -28.23
C ALA A 263 -19.42 0.05 -27.60
N ALA A 264 -19.26 -1.24 -27.31
CA ALA A 264 -20.18 -1.95 -26.45
C ALA A 264 -19.96 -1.52 -24.99
N VAL A 265 -20.99 -1.57 -24.15
CA VAL A 265 -20.90 -1.12 -22.76
C VAL A 265 -21.55 -2.15 -21.86
N ILE A 266 -20.78 -2.62 -20.88
CA ILE A 266 -21.27 -3.43 -19.76
C ILE A 266 -21.24 -2.56 -18.51
N ASP A 267 -22.40 -2.38 -17.88
CA ASP A 267 -22.55 -1.57 -16.67
C ASP A 267 -22.55 -2.48 -15.43
N PHE A 268 -21.52 -2.39 -14.60
CA PHE A 268 -21.37 -3.25 -13.43
C PHE A 268 -22.37 -2.93 -12.32
N ASP A 269 -22.84 -1.68 -12.23
CA ASP A 269 -23.89 -1.30 -11.27
C ASP A 269 -25.23 -1.90 -11.72
N LEU A 270 -25.49 -1.96 -13.03
CA LEU A 270 -26.65 -2.67 -13.58
C LEU A 270 -26.55 -4.17 -13.28
N LEU A 271 -25.40 -4.81 -13.55
CA LEU A 271 -25.20 -6.22 -13.22
C LEU A 271 -25.43 -6.51 -11.74
N ALA A 272 -24.87 -5.68 -10.84
CA ALA A 272 -25.06 -5.81 -9.40
C ALA A 272 -26.51 -5.63 -8.95
N ARG A 273 -27.34 -4.91 -9.71
CA ARG A 273 -28.80 -4.83 -9.49
C ARG A 273 -29.52 -6.06 -10.01
N THR A 274 -29.18 -6.48 -11.22
CA THR A 274 -29.80 -7.61 -11.92
C THR A 274 -29.61 -8.92 -11.15
N VAL A 275 -28.43 -9.20 -10.60
CA VAL A 275 -28.16 -10.49 -9.91
C VAL A 275 -28.97 -10.70 -8.63
N VAL A 276 -29.43 -9.62 -8.01
CA VAL A 276 -30.19 -9.64 -6.75
C VAL A 276 -31.69 -9.37 -6.95
N GLU A 277 -32.19 -9.43 -8.18
CA GLU A 277 -33.63 -9.38 -8.43
C GLU A 277 -34.37 -10.55 -7.75
N PRO A 278 -35.66 -10.38 -7.42
CA PRO A 278 -36.45 -11.41 -6.75
C PRO A 278 -36.31 -12.78 -7.39
N ASP A 279 -36.24 -13.80 -6.54
CA ASP A 279 -36.13 -15.23 -6.91
C ASP A 279 -34.84 -15.67 -7.61
N LYS A 280 -33.91 -14.75 -7.91
CA LYS A 280 -32.56 -15.11 -8.37
C LYS A 280 -31.72 -15.77 -7.27
N PRO A 281 -30.70 -16.56 -7.62
CA PRO A 281 -29.90 -17.28 -6.63
C PRO A 281 -29.22 -16.38 -5.58
N ALA A 282 -28.72 -15.19 -5.95
CA ALA A 282 -28.13 -14.26 -4.98
C ALA A 282 -29.19 -13.75 -4.00
N TRP A 283 -30.37 -13.37 -4.50
CA TRP A 283 -31.50 -12.93 -3.70
C TRP A 283 -31.93 -14.01 -2.70
N LYS A 284 -32.03 -15.28 -3.14
CA LYS A 284 -32.40 -16.41 -2.27
C LYS A 284 -31.40 -16.62 -1.14
N ASP A 285 -30.10 -16.60 -1.43
CA ASP A 285 -29.06 -16.75 -0.42
C ASP A 285 -29.07 -15.58 0.58
N ILE A 286 -29.27 -14.35 0.08
CA ILE A 286 -29.38 -13.15 0.92
C ILE A 286 -30.58 -13.26 1.86
N VAL A 287 -31.77 -13.60 1.35
CA VAL A 287 -32.98 -13.72 2.18
C VAL A 287 -32.86 -14.87 3.17
N ALA A 288 -32.28 -16.01 2.77
CA ALA A 288 -32.06 -17.13 3.68
C ALA A 288 -31.11 -16.79 4.84
N TYR A 289 -30.09 -15.96 4.59
CA TYR A 289 -29.10 -15.59 5.60
C TYR A 289 -29.52 -14.39 6.46
N PHE A 290 -30.05 -13.33 5.84
CA PHE A 290 -30.39 -12.08 6.50
C PHE A 290 -31.86 -12.00 6.94
N GLY A 291 -32.72 -12.93 6.50
CA GLY A 291 -34.16 -12.95 6.78
C GLY A 291 -34.97 -12.00 5.90
N GLU A 292 -36.30 -12.17 5.89
CA GLU A 292 -37.22 -11.35 5.07
C GLU A 292 -37.24 -9.86 5.46
N GLN A 293 -36.68 -9.50 6.62
CA GLN A 293 -36.54 -8.11 7.08
C GLN A 293 -35.71 -7.21 6.16
N VAL A 294 -34.90 -7.79 5.26
CA VAL A 294 -34.14 -7.04 4.24
C VAL A 294 -34.91 -6.87 2.93
N LEU A 295 -36.20 -7.23 2.90
CA LEU A 295 -37.09 -7.06 1.76
C LEU A 295 -37.98 -5.81 1.91
N GLN A 296 -38.35 -5.25 0.76
CA GLN A 296 -39.44 -4.31 0.60
C GLN A 296 -40.77 -5.07 0.39
N GLU A 297 -41.90 -4.35 0.40
CA GLU A 297 -43.23 -4.93 0.19
C GLU A 297 -43.37 -5.64 -1.17
N ASP A 298 -42.64 -5.19 -2.19
CA ASP A 298 -42.60 -5.77 -3.54
C ASP A 298 -41.66 -6.98 -3.68
N ARG A 299 -41.09 -7.46 -2.56
CA ARG A 299 -40.05 -8.51 -2.48
C ARG A 299 -38.69 -8.10 -3.08
N GLY A 300 -38.50 -6.85 -3.49
CA GLY A 300 -37.19 -6.28 -3.80
C GLY A 300 -36.33 -6.15 -2.54
N LEU A 301 -35.00 -6.08 -2.69
CA LEU A 301 -34.11 -5.82 -1.55
C LEU A 301 -34.22 -4.37 -1.06
N ASP A 302 -34.39 -4.19 0.24
CA ASP A 302 -34.22 -2.92 0.92
C ASP A 302 -32.71 -2.66 1.10
N ARG A 303 -32.12 -1.99 0.11
CA ARG A 303 -30.68 -1.70 0.06
C ARG A 303 -30.22 -0.86 1.25
N LYS A 304 -31.09 0.02 1.76
CA LYS A 304 -30.74 0.89 2.89
C LYS A 304 -30.60 0.06 4.15
N LYS A 305 -31.61 -0.76 4.48
CA LYS A 305 -31.53 -1.68 5.62
C LYS A 305 -30.38 -2.67 5.50
N LEU A 306 -30.20 -3.27 4.32
CA LEU A 306 -29.11 -4.23 4.11
C LEU A 306 -27.74 -3.56 4.30
N SER A 307 -27.56 -2.34 3.79
CA SER A 307 -26.36 -1.53 3.98
C SER A 307 -26.09 -1.24 5.46
N GLU A 308 -27.11 -0.85 6.23
CA GLU A 308 -26.99 -0.60 7.67
C GLU A 308 -26.52 -1.85 8.43
N ILE A 309 -27.04 -3.03 8.08
CA ILE A 309 -26.64 -4.31 8.69
C ILE A 309 -25.19 -4.67 8.38
N VAL A 310 -24.76 -4.57 7.11
CA VAL A 310 -23.40 -4.99 6.71
C VAL A 310 -22.33 -3.95 7.03
N PHE A 311 -22.71 -2.69 7.20
CA PHE A 311 -21.76 -1.64 7.60
C PHE A 311 -21.29 -1.83 9.05
N GLN A 312 -22.15 -2.36 9.92
CA GLN A 312 -21.84 -2.59 11.34
C GLN A 312 -21.11 -3.92 11.61
N ASP A 313 -21.04 -4.82 10.61
CA ASP A 313 -20.54 -6.18 10.80
C ASP A 313 -19.76 -6.69 9.58
N LEU A 314 -18.44 -6.79 9.75
CA LEU A 314 -17.50 -7.23 8.72
C LEU A 314 -17.76 -8.66 8.23
N GLU A 315 -18.19 -9.57 9.10
CA GLU A 315 -18.45 -10.96 8.72
C GLU A 315 -19.74 -11.06 7.90
N LYS A 316 -20.78 -10.31 8.27
CA LYS A 316 -21.99 -10.18 7.45
C LYS A 316 -21.70 -9.55 6.09
N ARG A 317 -20.84 -8.53 6.04
CA ARG A 317 -20.40 -7.94 4.77
C ARG A 317 -19.74 -8.97 3.86
N LYS A 318 -18.78 -9.75 4.39
CA LYS A 318 -18.14 -10.83 3.62
C LYS A 318 -19.13 -11.86 3.13
N LYS A 319 -20.16 -12.20 3.92
CA LYS A 319 -21.21 -13.13 3.49
C LYS A 319 -22.02 -12.57 2.33
N LEU A 320 -22.44 -11.30 2.42
CA LEU A 320 -23.13 -10.63 1.32
C LEU A 320 -22.28 -10.62 0.04
N GLU A 321 -21.01 -10.19 0.14
CA GLU A 321 -20.05 -10.18 -0.96
C GLU A 321 -19.86 -11.58 -1.55
N GLY A 322 -19.78 -12.61 -0.70
CA GLY A 322 -19.69 -14.01 -1.12
C GLY A 322 -20.92 -14.52 -1.87
N PHE A 323 -22.12 -13.99 -1.57
CA PHE A 323 -23.34 -14.34 -2.29
C PHE A 323 -23.45 -13.59 -3.63
N THR A 324 -22.96 -12.37 -3.73
CA THR A 324 -23.15 -11.52 -4.90
C THR A 324 -22.00 -11.62 -5.90
N HIS A 325 -20.74 -11.52 -5.46
CA HIS A 325 -19.58 -11.40 -6.36
C HIS A 325 -19.48 -12.53 -7.39
N PRO A 326 -19.58 -13.83 -7.03
CA PRO A 326 -19.50 -14.91 -8.02
C PRO A 326 -20.58 -14.81 -9.10
N ARG A 327 -21.76 -14.28 -8.76
CA ARG A 327 -22.90 -14.14 -9.68
C ARG A 327 -22.76 -12.92 -10.58
N ILE A 328 -22.26 -11.80 -10.04
CA ILE A 328 -21.91 -10.62 -10.84
C ILE A 328 -20.85 -11.01 -11.87
N HIS A 329 -19.82 -11.76 -11.46
CA HIS A 329 -18.80 -12.26 -12.37
C HIS A 329 -19.37 -13.20 -13.45
N GLY A 330 -20.32 -14.07 -13.08
CA GLY A 330 -21.01 -14.94 -14.03
C GLY A 330 -21.77 -14.17 -15.10
N GLU A 331 -22.61 -13.22 -14.70
CA GLU A 331 -23.36 -12.36 -15.63
C GLU A 331 -22.42 -11.51 -16.49
N PHE A 332 -21.35 -10.96 -15.91
CA PHE A 332 -20.33 -10.21 -16.65
C PHE A 332 -19.71 -11.05 -17.78
N ILE A 333 -19.33 -12.29 -17.48
CA ILE A 333 -18.76 -13.21 -18.48
C ILE A 333 -19.79 -13.55 -19.55
N GLN A 334 -21.06 -13.76 -19.16
CA GLN A 334 -22.13 -14.06 -20.10
C GLN A 334 -22.35 -12.89 -21.07
N GLU A 335 -22.60 -11.69 -20.57
CA GLU A 335 -22.84 -10.50 -21.38
C GLU A 335 -21.64 -10.20 -22.30
N LEU A 336 -20.42 -10.35 -21.77
CA LEU A 336 -19.22 -10.20 -22.57
C LEU A 336 -19.14 -11.22 -23.72
N ASN A 337 -19.48 -12.48 -23.46
CA ASN A 337 -19.47 -13.52 -24.50
C ASN A 337 -20.56 -13.31 -25.54
N GLU A 338 -21.73 -12.80 -25.16
CA GLU A 338 -22.81 -12.44 -26.09
C GLU A 338 -22.36 -11.32 -27.04
N ILE A 339 -21.75 -10.25 -26.49
CA ILE A 339 -21.19 -9.14 -27.28
C ILE A 339 -20.14 -9.66 -28.28
N VAL A 340 -19.20 -10.47 -27.80
CA VAL A 340 -18.04 -10.88 -28.61
C VAL A 340 -18.43 -11.96 -29.63
N SER A 341 -19.43 -12.79 -29.35
CA SER A 341 -19.98 -13.73 -30.33
C SER A 341 -20.62 -12.99 -31.52
N GLY A 342 -21.24 -11.84 -31.28
CA GLY A 342 -21.76 -10.97 -32.34
C GLY A 342 -20.69 -10.11 -33.03
N ASN A 343 -19.64 -9.72 -32.32
CA ASN A 343 -18.52 -8.94 -32.85
C ASN A 343 -17.18 -9.32 -32.17
N PRO A 344 -16.39 -10.21 -32.80
CA PRO A 344 -15.08 -10.64 -32.29
C PRO A 344 -14.03 -9.51 -32.20
N GLN A 345 -14.33 -8.33 -32.77
CA GLN A 345 -13.49 -7.14 -32.72
C GLN A 345 -14.16 -6.01 -31.90
N ALA A 346 -15.05 -6.35 -30.96
CA ALA A 346 -15.70 -5.36 -30.12
C ALA A 346 -14.69 -4.64 -29.21
N ILE A 347 -14.77 -3.31 -29.16
CA ILE A 347 -14.22 -2.52 -28.06
C ILE A 347 -15.32 -2.45 -27.00
N VAL A 348 -15.07 -3.06 -25.84
CA VAL A 348 -16.04 -3.19 -24.75
C VAL A 348 -15.60 -2.31 -23.59
N LEU A 349 -16.45 -1.34 -23.25
CA LEU A 349 -16.33 -0.53 -22.05
C LEU A 349 -16.95 -1.29 -20.89
N VAL A 350 -16.19 -1.49 -19.82
CA VAL A 350 -16.72 -2.08 -18.60
C VAL A 350 -16.73 -1.00 -17.53
N ASP A 351 -17.93 -0.52 -17.24
CA ASP A 351 -18.13 0.67 -16.43
C ASP A 351 -18.23 0.32 -14.93
N ILE A 352 -17.19 0.63 -14.16
CA ILE A 352 -17.06 0.25 -12.75
C ILE A 352 -16.55 1.46 -11.93
N PRO A 353 -17.42 2.15 -11.14
CA PRO A 353 -16.99 3.28 -10.31
C PRO A 353 -15.89 2.92 -9.29
N LEU A 354 -15.98 1.73 -8.71
CA LEU A 354 -15.06 1.21 -7.67
C LEU A 354 -13.96 0.30 -8.23
N LEU A 355 -13.63 0.44 -9.52
CA LEU A 355 -12.69 -0.45 -10.21
C LEU A 355 -11.36 -0.60 -9.46
N ILE A 356 -10.83 0.52 -8.96
CA ILE A 356 -9.53 0.58 -8.32
C ILE A 356 -9.58 0.01 -6.90
N GLU A 357 -10.62 0.39 -6.16
CA GLU A 357 -10.88 0.01 -4.79
C GLU A 357 -11.15 -1.50 -4.66
N LEU A 358 -11.82 -2.09 -5.64
CA LEU A 358 -12.07 -3.52 -5.74
C LEU A 358 -10.89 -4.30 -6.35
N ASN A 359 -9.80 -3.62 -6.69
CA ASN A 359 -8.61 -4.20 -7.30
C ASN A 359 -8.90 -4.99 -8.59
N LEU A 360 -9.77 -4.47 -9.47
CA LEU A 360 -10.21 -5.15 -10.70
C LEU A 360 -9.42 -4.75 -11.96
N GLN A 361 -8.40 -3.90 -11.83
CA GLN A 361 -7.58 -3.36 -12.92
C GLN A 361 -7.06 -4.45 -13.86
N TYR A 362 -6.59 -5.55 -13.28
CA TYR A 362 -5.94 -6.64 -13.99
C TYR A 362 -6.85 -7.34 -15.01
N LEU A 363 -8.17 -7.18 -14.92
CA LEU A 363 -9.13 -7.76 -15.87
C LEU A 363 -9.07 -7.09 -17.25
N PHE A 364 -8.66 -5.82 -17.31
CA PHE A 364 -8.78 -4.98 -18.51
C PHE A 364 -7.46 -4.85 -19.27
N HIS A 365 -7.54 -4.57 -20.58
CA HIS A 365 -6.35 -4.32 -21.39
C HIS A 365 -5.77 -2.94 -21.09
N LYS A 366 -6.66 -1.98 -20.88
CA LYS A 366 -6.36 -0.60 -20.51
C LYS A 366 -7.42 -0.07 -19.55
N LEU A 367 -7.07 0.98 -18.82
CA LEU A 367 -7.95 1.71 -17.92
C LEU A 367 -8.16 3.14 -18.37
N LEU A 368 -9.41 3.57 -18.32
CA LEU A 368 -9.85 4.94 -18.57
C LEU A 368 -10.36 5.55 -17.27
N LEU A 369 -9.74 6.65 -16.84
CA LEU A 369 -10.23 7.49 -15.75
C LEU A 369 -10.94 8.72 -16.30
N VAL A 370 -12.17 8.96 -15.87
CA VAL A 370 -12.84 10.26 -16.07
C VAL A 370 -12.58 11.12 -14.84
N TYR A 371 -11.83 12.19 -15.05
CA TYR A 371 -11.27 13.02 -13.99
C TYR A 371 -11.95 14.39 -13.93
N VAL A 372 -12.25 14.83 -12.72
CA VAL A 372 -12.37 16.24 -12.35
C VAL A 372 -11.73 16.43 -10.97
N PRO A 373 -11.22 17.63 -10.62
CA PRO A 373 -10.69 17.89 -9.29
C PRO A 373 -11.74 17.65 -8.20
N LYS A 374 -11.31 17.17 -7.03
CA LYS A 374 -12.18 16.88 -5.87
C LYS A 374 -13.19 17.99 -5.54
N GLU A 375 -12.79 19.26 -5.60
CA GLU A 375 -13.70 20.37 -5.31
C GLU A 375 -14.85 20.47 -6.33
N GLN A 376 -14.59 20.14 -7.60
CA GLN A 376 -15.65 20.07 -8.61
C GLN A 376 -16.52 18.83 -8.44
N GLU A 377 -15.99 17.70 -7.99
CA GLU A 377 -16.81 16.52 -7.63
C GLU A 377 -17.83 16.89 -6.55
N ILE A 378 -17.37 17.57 -5.49
CA ILE A 378 -18.21 18.05 -4.40
C ILE A 378 -19.28 19.00 -4.92
N GLN A 379 -18.90 20.02 -5.70
CA GLN A 379 -19.85 20.99 -6.24
C GLN A 379 -20.92 20.31 -7.12
N ARG A 380 -20.51 19.47 -8.08
CA ARG A 380 -21.44 18.77 -8.97
C ARG A 380 -22.36 17.81 -8.21
N LEU A 381 -21.84 17.15 -7.17
CA LEU A 381 -22.64 16.25 -6.35
C LEU A 381 -23.69 17.00 -5.52
N MET A 382 -23.32 18.16 -4.94
CA MET A 382 -24.26 19.04 -4.24
C MET A 382 -25.37 19.52 -5.18
N GLU A 383 -25.03 19.98 -6.38
CA GLU A 383 -26.00 20.46 -7.37
C GLU A 383 -26.92 19.34 -7.87
N ARG A 384 -26.38 18.14 -8.11
CA ARG A 384 -27.14 17.00 -8.63
C ARG A 384 -28.10 16.41 -7.60
N ASP A 385 -27.65 16.26 -6.35
CA ASP A 385 -28.39 15.53 -5.31
C ASP A 385 -29.08 16.45 -4.29
N GLY A 386 -28.84 17.77 -4.36
CA GLY A 386 -29.41 18.74 -3.42
C GLY A 386 -28.91 18.58 -1.98
N ILE A 387 -27.68 18.08 -1.80
CA ILE A 387 -27.09 17.77 -0.50
C ILE A 387 -26.09 18.83 -0.04
N SER A 388 -25.77 18.84 1.25
CA SER A 388 -24.77 19.73 1.83
C SER A 388 -23.34 19.35 1.41
N ARG A 389 -22.39 20.30 1.54
CA ARG A 389 -20.96 20.06 1.27
C ARG A 389 -20.39 18.95 2.15
N GLU A 390 -20.83 18.89 3.41
CA GLU A 390 -20.39 17.87 4.37
C GLU A 390 -20.86 16.48 3.94
N GLU A 391 -22.15 16.32 3.61
CA GLU A 391 -22.70 15.06 3.11
C GLU A 391 -22.05 14.62 1.79
N ALA A 392 -21.76 15.56 0.89
CA ALA A 392 -21.01 15.27 -0.34
C ALA A 392 -19.60 14.75 0.00
N GLY A 393 -18.88 15.44 0.90
CA GLY A 393 -17.56 15.02 1.36
C GLY A 393 -17.55 13.63 1.99
N ASP A 394 -18.56 13.30 2.80
CA ASP A 394 -18.70 11.97 3.41
C ASP A 394 -18.94 10.86 2.39
N ARG A 395 -19.71 11.13 1.33
CA ARG A 395 -19.88 10.17 0.24
C ARG A 395 -18.59 9.93 -0.54
N LEU A 396 -17.78 10.96 -0.74
CA LEU A 396 -16.48 10.84 -1.41
C LEU A 396 -15.47 10.02 -0.59
N LYS A 397 -15.53 10.05 0.75
CA LYS A 397 -14.64 9.25 1.63
C LYS A 397 -14.78 7.74 1.42
N ALA A 398 -15.88 7.27 0.85
CA ALA A 398 -16.08 5.86 0.54
C ALA A 398 -15.28 5.39 -0.70
N GLN A 399 -14.66 6.31 -1.44
CA GLN A 399 -13.87 6.05 -2.65
C GLN A 399 -12.42 6.46 -2.46
N LEU A 400 -11.53 5.89 -3.27
CA LEU A 400 -10.15 6.38 -3.33
C LEU A 400 -10.16 7.82 -3.88
N PRO A 401 -9.36 8.76 -3.31
CA PRO A 401 -9.26 10.12 -3.84
C PRO A 401 -8.97 10.11 -5.34
N ILE A 402 -9.64 11.00 -6.09
CA ILE A 402 -9.57 11.01 -7.55
C ILE A 402 -8.15 11.26 -8.06
N GLU A 403 -7.37 12.05 -7.32
CA GLU A 403 -5.96 12.33 -7.59
C GLU A 403 -5.10 11.06 -7.48
N GLU A 404 -5.39 10.19 -6.51
CA GLU A 404 -4.70 8.90 -6.37
C GLU A 404 -5.08 7.92 -7.47
N LYS A 405 -6.31 8.00 -8.01
CA LYS A 405 -6.76 7.15 -9.12
C LYS A 405 -5.97 7.38 -10.41
N VAL A 406 -5.40 8.58 -10.61
CA VAL A 406 -4.63 8.94 -11.82
C VAL A 406 -3.46 7.99 -12.03
N GLY A 407 -2.77 7.58 -10.95
CA GLY A 407 -1.60 6.68 -11.03
C GLY A 407 -1.92 5.27 -11.52
N TYR A 408 -3.20 4.89 -11.55
CA TYR A 408 -3.65 3.57 -12.05
C TYR A 408 -4.15 3.61 -13.50
N ALA A 409 -4.38 4.79 -14.07
CA ALA A 409 -5.05 4.92 -15.36
C ALA A 409 -4.06 4.92 -16.53
N ASP A 410 -4.41 4.24 -17.63
CA ASP A 410 -3.65 4.35 -18.89
C ASP A 410 -4.08 5.60 -19.69
N PHE A 411 -5.34 5.99 -19.56
CA PHE A 411 -5.94 7.15 -20.20
C PHE A 411 -6.72 7.97 -19.18
N VAL A 412 -6.62 9.29 -19.30
CA VAL A 412 -7.38 10.24 -18.48
C VAL A 412 -8.16 11.15 -19.41
N ILE A 413 -9.47 11.27 -19.16
CA ILE A 413 -10.33 12.27 -19.80
C ILE A 413 -10.65 13.33 -18.76
N HIS A 414 -10.20 14.54 -19.05
CA HIS A 414 -10.43 15.75 -18.27
C HIS A 414 -11.83 16.29 -18.59
N ASN A 415 -12.78 16.13 -17.66
CA ASN A 415 -14.18 16.51 -17.83
C ASN A 415 -14.56 17.75 -17.00
N GLU A 416 -13.59 18.64 -16.73
CA GLU A 416 -13.76 19.93 -16.05
C GLU A 416 -14.41 20.97 -16.97
N GLY A 417 -14.11 20.89 -18.27
CA GLY A 417 -14.51 21.86 -19.28
C GLY A 417 -15.88 21.60 -19.91
N SER A 418 -16.03 22.09 -21.14
CA SER A 418 -17.25 21.94 -21.93
C SER A 418 -17.42 20.52 -22.49
N LEU A 419 -18.66 20.20 -22.88
CA LEU A 419 -18.96 18.95 -23.57
C LEU A 419 -18.19 18.80 -24.90
N GLU A 420 -17.93 19.91 -25.59
CA GLU A 420 -17.16 19.91 -26.84
C GLU A 420 -15.69 19.54 -26.60
N GLU A 421 -15.06 20.11 -25.57
CA GLU A 421 -13.68 19.78 -25.19
C GLU A 421 -13.55 18.32 -24.76
N THR A 422 -14.53 17.82 -24.00
CA THR A 422 -14.61 16.40 -23.63
C THR A 422 -14.79 15.53 -24.88
N GLY A 423 -15.63 15.95 -25.82
CA GLY A 423 -15.82 15.28 -27.11
C GLY A 423 -14.53 15.12 -27.90
N LYS A 424 -13.72 16.18 -28.00
CA LYS A 424 -12.40 16.15 -28.68
C LYS A 424 -11.44 15.15 -28.05
N GLN A 425 -11.40 15.07 -26.71
CA GLN A 425 -10.58 14.09 -26.00
C GLN A 425 -11.08 12.66 -26.25
N VAL A 426 -12.40 12.45 -26.26
CA VAL A 426 -13.01 11.15 -26.58
C VAL A 426 -12.74 10.72 -28.02
N ASP A 427 -12.74 11.66 -28.98
CA ASP A 427 -12.38 11.39 -30.37
C ASP A 427 -10.94 10.88 -30.48
N ALA A 428 -9.99 11.59 -29.83
CA ALA A 428 -8.59 11.19 -29.80
C ALA A 428 -8.39 9.81 -29.13
N LEU A 429 -9.09 9.57 -28.02
CA LEU A 429 -9.06 8.28 -27.32
C LEU A 429 -9.59 7.16 -28.21
N TRP A 430 -10.70 7.38 -28.93
CA TRP A 430 -11.29 6.36 -29.79
C TRP A 430 -10.35 5.89 -30.90
N GLU A 431 -9.68 6.84 -31.57
CA GLU A 431 -8.66 6.48 -32.57
C GLU A 431 -7.50 5.71 -31.94
N LYS A 432 -7.07 6.10 -30.73
CA LYS A 432 -6.02 5.39 -30.00
C LYS A 432 -6.42 3.96 -29.63
N LEU A 433 -7.66 3.75 -29.19
CA LEU A 433 -8.18 2.42 -28.85
C LEU A 433 -8.23 1.51 -30.08
N LYS A 434 -8.69 2.01 -31.23
CA LYS A 434 -8.66 1.27 -32.50
C LYS A 434 -7.23 0.90 -32.93
N GLN A 435 -6.28 1.81 -32.76
CA GLN A 435 -4.86 1.51 -33.03
C GLN A 435 -4.35 0.38 -32.13
N LEU A 436 -4.57 0.47 -30.80
CA LEU A 436 -4.10 -0.54 -29.85
C LEU A 436 -4.75 -1.90 -30.07
N GLN A 437 -6.03 -1.93 -30.46
CA GLN A 437 -6.72 -3.16 -30.86
C GLN A 437 -6.08 -3.77 -32.11
N ALA A 438 -5.77 -2.96 -33.13
CA ALA A 438 -5.09 -3.44 -34.33
C ALA A 438 -3.67 -3.95 -34.06
N GLU A 439 -2.95 -3.34 -33.11
CA GLU A 439 -1.63 -3.81 -32.66
C GLU A 439 -1.74 -5.15 -31.91
N LYS A 440 -2.72 -5.30 -31.02
CA LYS A 440 -3.01 -6.58 -30.35
C LYS A 440 -3.25 -7.71 -31.37
N ALA A 441 -4.03 -7.43 -32.42
CA ALA A 441 -4.31 -8.39 -33.48
C ALA A 441 -3.08 -8.93 -34.22
N LYS A 442 -1.98 -8.16 -34.23
CA LYS A 442 -0.72 -8.56 -34.89
C LYS A 442 0.20 -9.41 -34.00
N LEU A 443 -0.01 -9.36 -32.68
CA LEU A 443 0.78 -10.05 -31.67
C LEU A 443 0.16 -11.39 -31.24
N ALA A 444 -1.14 -11.57 -31.50
CA ALA A 444 -1.88 -12.83 -31.33
C ALA A 444 -1.73 -13.70 -32.58
#